data_AF-B6QQ09-F1
#
_entry.id   AF-B6QQ09-F1
#
_cell.length_a   1.000
_cell.length_b   1.000
_cell.length_c   1.000
_cell.angle_alpha   90.00
_cell.angle_beta   90.00
_cell.angle_gamma   90.00
#
_symmetry.space_group_name_H-M   'P 1'
#
loop_
_entity.id
_entity.type
_entity.pdbx_description
1 polymer ?
#
loop_
_entity_poly.entity_id
_entity_poly.type
_entity_poly.pdbx_seq_one_letter_code
_entity_poly.pdbx_strand_id
1 'polypeptide(L)'
;MSLNKKYANLPDLDLAPDVYETPDLTDGASTVPTTTIRTNSDSDDESNPDIDRNNLNTDEARLHFLRASGVSAREVDFSDTIATKRKAYKSRSGHRRRRHGDGTEEIGDISDSDADGQESFEWKLARLRRETEELKAELQRREQAGQNDGRGNNDEDDYGDDGISELSKALDSIHYSSTRANATSDAVLSRKLAAAVNPSNDPNAIEKKNTSSPATLTAPSSSGLLEHAASFDTRLTMMEAALGISSGSNPFFAAKDAQPQLQPVLPALDHLTSQITALTGTLGGPTASYTAATTSTTTTAQLESLSSRIKRLTADAENLANARRRAGEVAARAPPDSPSVGGDASTSSGATEVNNTESITQREEQAAKIQALYATLPTIQSLHPLLPSVLERLRSLRAIHASAAEASETLDALEKDQAEMSKEIEQWREGLNIVEQKVRESEISMKKNIEYVGPWVEALEKRIG
;
A
#
# COMPACT_ATOMS: atom_id res chain seq x y z
N MET A 1 11.88 -20.82 41.19
CA MET A 1 10.71 -21.51 40.63
C MET A 1 9.52 -21.26 41.55
N SER A 2 8.74 -20.21 41.29
CA SER A 2 7.52 -19.93 42.06
C SER A 2 6.44 -20.92 41.63
N LEU A 3 5.97 -21.76 42.54
CA LEU A 3 4.84 -22.66 42.31
C LEU A 3 3.64 -21.86 41.80
N ASN A 4 3.14 -22.22 40.61
CA ASN A 4 1.92 -21.65 40.08
C ASN A 4 0.75 -21.98 41.03
N LYS A 5 0.11 -20.94 41.56
CA LYS A 5 -0.96 -21.05 42.58
C LYS A 5 -2.13 -21.97 42.17
N LYS A 6 -2.33 -22.19 40.86
CA LYS A 6 -3.33 -23.10 40.31
C LYS A 6 -3.07 -24.57 40.66
N TYR A 7 -1.80 -24.97 40.80
CA TYR A 7 -1.40 -26.36 40.96
C TYR A 7 -1.02 -26.71 42.40
N ALA A 8 -0.74 -25.74 43.26
CA ALA A 8 -0.26 -25.95 44.64
C ALA A 8 -1.12 -26.87 45.53
N ASN A 9 -2.39 -27.10 45.20
CA ASN A 9 -3.31 -27.96 45.97
C ASN A 9 -3.37 -29.41 45.45
N LEU A 10 -2.72 -29.74 44.34
CA LEU A 10 -2.67 -31.10 43.84
C LEU A 10 -1.53 -31.85 44.56
N PRO A 11 -1.81 -32.98 45.22
CA PRO A 11 -0.75 -33.88 45.66
C PRO A 11 -0.08 -34.50 44.42
N ASP A 12 1.24 -34.69 44.47
CA ASP A 12 2.08 -35.28 43.40
C ASP A 12 2.40 -34.36 42.20
N LEU A 13 2.84 -33.13 42.48
CA LEU A 13 3.43 -32.25 41.46
C LEU A 13 4.93 -32.46 41.32
N ASP A 14 5.37 -32.73 40.10
CA ASP A 14 6.77 -32.80 39.76
C ASP A 14 7.43 -31.41 39.82
N LEU A 15 8.52 -31.32 40.58
CA LEU A 15 9.36 -30.12 40.76
C LEU A 15 10.59 -30.15 39.84
N ALA A 16 10.68 -31.14 38.96
CA ALA A 16 11.71 -31.23 37.93
C ALA A 16 11.73 -30.00 37.01
N PRO A 17 12.86 -29.74 36.33
CA PRO A 17 12.91 -28.84 35.19
C PRO A 17 11.75 -29.11 34.21
N ASP A 18 11.01 -28.05 33.87
CA ASP A 18 9.88 -28.11 32.91
C ASP A 18 10.34 -28.56 31.52
N VAL A 19 11.59 -28.26 31.18
CA VAL A 19 12.17 -28.49 29.86
C VAL A 19 13.54 -29.16 30.01
N TYR A 20 13.65 -30.37 29.48
CA TYR A 20 14.91 -31.11 29.35
C TYR A 20 15.40 -31.02 27.90
N GLU A 21 16.09 -29.94 27.58
CA GLU A 21 16.70 -29.71 26.27
C GLU A 21 18.17 -30.16 26.25
N THR A 22 18.61 -30.62 25.08
CA THR A 22 20.03 -30.73 24.78
C THR A 22 20.65 -29.34 24.78
N PRO A 23 21.90 -29.15 25.28
CA PRO A 23 22.55 -27.84 25.22
C PRO A 23 22.56 -27.34 23.79
N ASP A 24 22.13 -26.09 23.58
CA ASP A 24 22.05 -25.44 22.28
C ASP A 24 23.42 -25.52 21.61
N LEU A 25 23.55 -26.40 20.61
CA LEU A 25 24.71 -26.46 19.76
C LEU A 25 24.69 -25.19 18.92
N THR A 26 25.76 -24.39 18.98
CA THR A 26 25.86 -23.20 18.14
C THR A 26 25.99 -23.65 16.69
N ASP A 27 24.87 -23.76 15.97
CA ASP A 27 24.81 -24.11 14.55
C ASP A 27 25.64 -23.15 13.66
N GLY A 28 26.09 -22.01 14.21
CA GLY A 28 26.96 -21.04 13.54
C GLY A 28 28.46 -21.38 13.47
N ALA A 29 28.92 -22.53 13.97
CA ALA A 29 30.32 -22.95 13.84
C ALA A 29 30.59 -23.93 12.67
N SER A 30 29.55 -24.33 11.92
CA SER A 30 29.65 -25.28 10.82
C SER A 30 29.51 -24.58 9.46
N THR A 31 30.59 -24.52 8.70
CA THR A 31 30.65 -24.00 7.32
C THR A 31 30.11 -24.98 6.27
N VAL A 32 29.15 -25.86 6.62
CA VAL A 32 28.53 -26.75 5.63
C VAL A 32 27.01 -26.58 5.70
N PRO A 33 26.39 -25.90 4.72
CA PRO A 33 24.94 -25.73 4.68
C PRO A 33 24.28 -27.09 4.48
N THR A 34 23.51 -27.53 5.48
CA THR A 34 22.64 -28.70 5.37
C THR A 34 21.48 -28.38 4.46
N THR A 35 21.49 -29.04 3.31
CA THR A 35 20.45 -29.04 2.28
C THR A 35 19.12 -29.51 2.84
N THR A 36 18.19 -28.62 3.13
CA THR A 36 16.74 -28.75 2.85
C THR A 36 15.97 -27.60 3.50
N ILE A 37 15.91 -26.45 2.82
CA ILE A 37 14.69 -25.63 2.68
C ILE A 37 14.87 -24.88 1.36
N ARG A 38 13.97 -25.15 0.43
CA ARG A 38 13.87 -24.47 -0.87
C ARG A 38 13.39 -23.04 -0.61
N THR A 39 14.28 -22.07 -0.82
CA THR A 39 14.13 -20.84 -1.65
C THR A 39 15.23 -19.84 -1.26
N ASN A 40 16.49 -20.27 -1.22
CA ASN A 40 17.62 -19.34 -1.17
C ASN A 40 18.02 -19.04 -2.62
N SER A 41 17.62 -17.86 -3.09
CA SER A 41 18.08 -17.27 -4.36
C SER A 41 19.52 -16.80 -4.19
N ASP A 42 20.43 -17.75 -4.01
CA ASP A 42 21.86 -17.58 -4.20
C ASP A 42 22.40 -18.94 -4.64
N SER A 43 21.88 -19.40 -5.78
CA SER A 43 22.57 -20.42 -6.54
C SER A 43 23.62 -19.70 -7.35
N ASP A 44 24.88 -19.87 -6.94
CA ASP A 44 26.08 -19.79 -7.77
C ASP A 44 25.91 -20.70 -9.00
N ASP A 45 24.98 -20.36 -9.88
CA ASP A 45 24.90 -20.89 -11.22
C ASP A 45 25.92 -20.08 -12.04
N GLU A 46 27.16 -20.14 -11.58
CA GLU A 46 28.30 -19.44 -12.14
C GLU A 46 28.43 -19.81 -13.62
N SER A 47 28.18 -18.82 -14.48
CA SER A 47 28.80 -18.70 -15.79
C SER A 47 28.60 -19.88 -16.74
N ASN A 48 27.34 -20.26 -17.03
CA ASN A 48 27.07 -21.00 -18.27
C ASN A 48 27.28 -20.05 -19.47
N PRO A 49 28.33 -20.22 -20.30
CA PRO A 49 28.62 -19.29 -21.39
C PRO A 49 27.59 -19.35 -22.52
N ASP A 50 26.73 -20.37 -22.52
CA ASP A 50 25.64 -20.56 -23.49
C ASP A 50 24.35 -19.80 -23.10
N ILE A 51 24.28 -19.19 -21.91
CA ILE A 51 23.10 -18.51 -21.40
C ILE A 51 23.42 -17.04 -21.10
N ASP A 52 22.97 -16.14 -21.99
CA ASP A 52 23.02 -14.69 -21.74
C ASP A 52 22.01 -14.31 -20.65
N ARG A 53 22.52 -14.02 -19.45
CA ARG A 53 21.73 -13.53 -18.31
C ARG A 53 21.79 -12.01 -18.22
N ASN A 54 21.12 -11.35 -19.15
CA ASN A 54 20.94 -9.90 -19.06
C ASN A 54 19.83 -9.59 -18.05
N ASN A 55 20.19 -8.90 -16.95
CA ASN A 55 19.21 -8.43 -15.99
C ASN A 55 18.27 -7.42 -16.67
N LEU A 56 16.97 -7.68 -16.60
CA LEU A 56 15.97 -6.80 -17.20
C LEU A 56 15.80 -5.57 -16.31
N ASN A 57 16.27 -4.42 -16.78
CA ASN A 57 15.90 -3.13 -16.21
C ASN A 57 14.43 -2.85 -16.52
N THR A 58 13.54 -3.12 -15.56
CA THR A 58 12.08 -2.98 -15.75
C THR A 58 11.69 -1.56 -16.12
N ASP A 59 12.36 -0.56 -15.57
CA ASP A 59 12.07 0.86 -15.83
C ASP A 59 12.46 1.29 -17.24
N GLU A 60 13.64 0.87 -17.69
CA GLU A 60 14.10 1.10 -19.06
C GLU A 60 13.21 0.38 -20.07
N ALA A 61 12.93 -0.90 -19.81
CA ALA A 61 11.99 -1.69 -20.61
C ALA A 61 10.61 -1.00 -20.68
N ARG A 62 10.10 -0.48 -19.56
CA ARG A 62 8.83 0.26 -19.52
C ARG A 62 8.87 1.50 -20.41
N LEU A 63 9.95 2.27 -20.39
CA LEU A 63 10.11 3.43 -21.29
C LEU A 63 10.17 3.02 -22.77
N HIS A 64 10.85 1.92 -23.10
CA HIS A 64 10.88 1.38 -24.45
C HIS A 64 9.48 0.99 -24.94
N PHE A 65 8.71 0.27 -24.12
CA PHE A 65 7.35 -0.12 -24.49
C PHE A 65 6.38 1.05 -24.49
N LEU A 66 6.50 2.04 -23.59
CA LEU A 66 5.68 3.25 -23.62
C LEU A 66 5.93 4.08 -24.88
N ARG A 67 7.19 4.19 -25.34
CA ARG A 67 7.53 4.85 -26.59
C ARG A 67 6.99 4.10 -27.82
N ALA A 68 6.97 2.77 -27.77
CA ALA A 68 6.43 1.91 -28.83
C ALA A 68 4.90 1.70 -28.74
N SER A 69 4.28 2.13 -27.64
CA SER A 69 2.89 1.85 -27.27
C SER A 69 1.92 2.77 -28.02
N GLY A 70 1.64 2.38 -29.26
CA GLY A 70 0.46 2.78 -30.00
C GLY A 70 -0.22 1.56 -30.63
N VAL A 71 -0.26 0.41 -29.92
CA VAL A 71 -0.80 -0.84 -30.46
C VAL A 71 -2.33 -0.83 -30.36
N SER A 72 -3.00 -0.79 -31.50
CA SER A 72 -4.46 -0.89 -31.58
C SER A 72 -4.89 -2.36 -31.72
N ALA A 73 -5.80 -2.78 -30.83
CA ALA A 73 -6.40 -4.11 -30.84
C ALA A 73 -7.81 -4.14 -31.50
N ARG A 74 -8.28 -3.01 -32.03
CA ARG A 74 -9.69 -2.82 -32.46
C ARG A 74 -10.13 -3.74 -33.61
N GLU A 75 -9.19 -4.19 -34.44
CA GLU A 75 -9.47 -4.96 -35.66
C GLU A 75 -8.81 -6.34 -35.67
N VAL A 76 -8.32 -6.83 -34.53
CA VAL A 76 -7.58 -8.10 -34.47
C VAL A 76 -8.58 -9.25 -34.42
N ASP A 77 -8.48 -10.17 -35.39
CA ASP A 77 -9.34 -11.34 -35.51
C ASP A 77 -8.47 -12.60 -35.50
N PHE A 78 -8.60 -13.39 -34.44
CA PHE A 78 -7.94 -14.69 -34.26
C PHE A 78 -8.88 -15.86 -34.52
N SER A 79 -10.11 -15.61 -34.96
CA SER A 79 -11.01 -16.70 -35.32
C SER A 79 -10.41 -17.51 -36.48
N ASP A 80 -10.58 -18.83 -36.44
CA ASP A 80 -10.03 -19.77 -37.43
C ASP A 80 -10.86 -19.77 -38.74
N THR A 81 -11.48 -18.63 -39.07
CA THR A 81 -12.33 -18.49 -40.24
C THR A 81 -11.47 -18.18 -41.46
N ILE A 82 -11.29 -19.18 -42.34
CA ILE A 82 -10.43 -19.11 -43.54
C ILE A 82 -10.95 -18.06 -44.57
N ALA A 83 -12.19 -17.57 -44.41
CA ALA A 83 -12.82 -16.64 -45.35
C ALA A 83 -12.29 -15.20 -45.28
N THR A 84 -11.66 -14.79 -44.17
CA THR A 84 -11.11 -13.44 -44.02
C THR A 84 -9.60 -13.52 -43.72
N LYS A 85 -8.82 -12.59 -44.28
CA LYS A 85 -7.38 -12.52 -44.00
C LYS A 85 -7.18 -12.24 -42.52
N ARG A 86 -6.49 -13.12 -41.80
CA ARG A 86 -6.16 -12.99 -40.37
C ARG A 86 -5.61 -11.59 -40.09
N LYS A 87 -6.29 -10.82 -39.23
CA LYS A 87 -5.89 -9.46 -38.87
C LYS A 87 -5.10 -9.51 -37.57
N ALA A 88 -3.85 -9.04 -37.60
CA ALA A 88 -2.96 -8.98 -36.44
C ALA A 88 -2.96 -7.59 -35.79
N TYR A 89 -2.38 -7.50 -34.58
CA TYR A 89 -2.19 -6.23 -33.87
C TYR A 89 -1.50 -5.19 -34.75
N LYS A 90 -2.08 -3.99 -34.85
CA LYS A 90 -1.51 -2.86 -35.59
C LYS A 90 -0.78 -1.94 -34.61
N SER A 91 0.56 -1.93 -34.65
CA SER A 91 1.34 -0.91 -33.96
C SER A 91 1.32 0.37 -34.78
N ARG A 92 0.92 1.50 -34.18
CA ARG A 92 1.13 2.84 -34.74
C ARG A 92 2.62 3.20 -34.60
N SER A 93 3.46 2.47 -35.32
CA SER A 93 4.88 2.80 -35.46
C SER A 93 4.96 3.86 -36.56
N GLY A 94 5.24 5.10 -36.14
CA GLY A 94 5.52 6.18 -37.07
C GLY A 94 6.67 5.78 -37.99
N HIS A 95 6.42 5.85 -39.30
CA HIS A 95 7.42 6.03 -40.33
C HIS A 95 8.60 5.05 -40.29
N ARG A 96 8.58 4.03 -41.16
CA ARG A 96 9.84 3.37 -41.57
C ARG A 96 10.73 4.44 -42.20
N ARG A 97 11.63 5.04 -41.42
CA ARG A 97 12.77 5.79 -41.93
C ARG A 97 13.57 4.84 -42.82
N ARG A 98 13.41 4.97 -44.13
CA ARG A 98 14.29 4.32 -45.10
C ARG A 98 15.62 5.05 -45.00
N ARG A 99 16.58 4.45 -44.29
CA ARG A 99 17.98 4.86 -44.36
C ARG A 99 18.50 4.52 -45.75
N HIS A 100 18.77 5.53 -46.59
CA HIS A 100 19.67 5.35 -47.72
C HIS A 100 21.12 5.51 -47.23
N GLY A 101 22.06 4.81 -47.87
CA GLY A 101 23.44 4.64 -47.42
C GLY A 101 24.35 5.86 -47.40
N ASP A 102 23.81 7.09 -47.49
CA ASP A 102 24.59 8.35 -47.57
C ASP A 102 24.11 9.43 -46.59
N GLY A 103 23.81 9.03 -45.34
CA GLY A 103 23.87 9.89 -44.14
C GLY A 103 23.01 11.15 -44.04
N THR A 104 22.19 11.49 -45.03
CA THR A 104 21.38 12.71 -45.09
C THR A 104 19.90 12.38 -44.94
N GLU A 105 19.25 13.04 -43.98
CA GLU A 105 17.81 12.90 -43.71
C GLU A 105 17.04 13.95 -44.50
N GLU A 106 16.47 13.55 -45.64
CA GLU A 106 15.53 14.39 -46.37
C GLU A 106 14.14 14.24 -45.72
N ILE A 107 13.61 15.34 -45.18
CA ILE A 107 12.22 15.46 -44.74
C ILE A 107 11.37 15.39 -46.00
N GLY A 108 10.85 14.19 -46.29
CA GLY A 108 9.92 13.95 -47.38
C GLY A 108 8.67 14.83 -47.23
N ASP A 109 8.38 15.52 -48.32
CA ASP A 109 7.24 16.38 -48.58
C ASP A 109 5.92 15.78 -48.05
N ILE A 110 5.25 16.53 -47.17
CA ILE A 110 3.98 16.15 -46.51
C ILE A 110 2.76 16.32 -47.43
N SER A 111 2.95 16.26 -48.74
CA SER A 111 1.93 16.70 -49.70
C SER A 111 1.74 15.76 -50.88
N ASP A 112 1.69 14.44 -50.69
CA ASP A 112 0.96 13.55 -51.62
C ASP A 112 0.75 12.11 -51.12
N SER A 113 0.22 11.90 -49.91
CA SER A 113 -0.16 10.55 -49.45
C SER A 113 -1.63 10.44 -49.05
N ASP A 114 -2.52 10.87 -49.94
CA ASP A 114 -3.93 10.43 -50.01
C ASP A 114 -4.00 9.01 -50.61
N ALA A 115 -3.33 8.05 -49.97
CA ALA A 115 -3.45 6.63 -50.30
C ALA A 115 -3.53 5.83 -48.99
N ASP A 116 -4.75 5.44 -48.64
CA ASP A 116 -5.11 4.40 -47.66
C ASP A 116 -5.31 4.82 -46.19
N GLY A 117 -5.31 6.12 -45.89
CA GLY A 117 -5.91 6.63 -44.65
C GLY A 117 -7.32 7.12 -44.95
N GLN A 118 -8.36 6.34 -44.63
CA GLN A 118 -9.75 6.77 -44.76
C GLN A 118 -9.90 8.14 -44.11
N GLU A 119 -10.09 9.17 -44.93
CA GLU A 119 -10.43 10.52 -44.49
C GLU A 119 -11.50 10.43 -43.42
N SER A 120 -11.32 11.12 -42.29
CA SER A 120 -12.34 11.16 -41.25
C SER A 120 -13.67 11.55 -41.90
N PHE A 121 -14.76 10.87 -41.54
CA PHE A 121 -16.06 11.08 -42.19
C PHE A 121 -16.47 12.55 -42.26
N GLU A 122 -16.10 13.33 -41.24
CA GLU A 122 -16.31 14.78 -41.18
C GLU A 122 -15.49 15.55 -42.23
N TRP A 123 -14.21 15.20 -42.43
CA TRP A 123 -13.38 15.82 -43.45
C TRP A 123 -13.80 15.42 -44.87
N LYS A 124 -14.15 14.14 -45.06
CA LYS A 124 -14.72 13.66 -46.32
C LYS A 124 -16.03 14.37 -46.67
N LEU A 125 -16.89 14.60 -45.68
CA LEU A 125 -18.15 15.33 -45.85
C LEU A 125 -17.90 16.83 -46.14
N ALA A 126 -16.91 17.44 -45.48
CA ALA A 126 -16.52 18.82 -45.77
C ALA A 126 -15.92 18.99 -47.17
N ARG A 127 -15.11 18.03 -47.63
CA ARG A 127 -14.57 17.97 -48.99
C ARG A 127 -15.69 17.81 -50.02
N LEU A 128 -16.57 16.83 -49.83
CA LEU A 128 -17.74 16.62 -50.69
C LEU A 128 -18.64 17.86 -50.75
N ARG A 129 -18.86 18.54 -49.62
CA ARG A 129 -19.62 19.80 -49.60
C ARG A 129 -18.97 20.84 -50.51
N ARG A 130 -17.65 21.03 -50.40
CA ARG A 130 -16.89 21.95 -51.24
C ARG A 130 -16.97 21.58 -52.72
N GLU A 131 -16.83 20.29 -53.05
CA GLU A 131 -16.95 19.80 -54.43
C GLU A 131 -18.38 20.00 -54.97
N THR A 132 -19.42 19.74 -54.18
CA THR A 132 -20.81 20.00 -54.59
C THR A 132 -21.13 21.49 -54.75
N GLU A 133 -20.51 22.35 -53.92
CA GLU A 133 -20.64 23.80 -54.04
C GLU A 133 -19.89 24.33 -55.27
N GLU A 134 -18.72 23.76 -55.58
CA GLU A 134 -17.96 24.06 -56.80
C GLU A 134 -18.73 23.63 -58.05
N LEU A 135 -19.33 22.43 -58.04
CA LEU A 135 -20.19 21.95 -59.15
C LEU A 135 -21.44 22.81 -59.33
N LYS A 136 -22.08 23.23 -58.23
CA LYS A 136 -23.21 24.16 -58.29
C LYS A 136 -22.80 25.51 -58.88
N ALA A 137 -21.66 26.05 -58.48
CA ALA A 137 -21.14 27.30 -59.02
C ALA A 137 -20.78 27.17 -60.51
N GLU A 138 -20.27 26.01 -60.94
CA GLU A 138 -19.99 25.74 -62.35
C GLU A 138 -21.25 25.62 -63.20
N LEU A 139 -22.32 25.00 -62.69
CA LEU A 139 -23.62 24.92 -63.37
C LEU A 139 -24.24 26.31 -63.51
N GLN A 140 -24.24 27.11 -62.44
CA GLN A 140 -24.71 28.51 -62.49
C GLN A 140 -23.88 29.38 -63.45
N ARG A 141 -22.56 29.16 -63.53
CA ARG A 141 -21.69 29.82 -64.51
C ARG A 141 -22.04 29.39 -65.94
N ARG A 142 -22.41 28.11 -66.14
CA ARG A 142 -22.83 27.57 -67.44
C ARG A 142 -24.21 28.09 -67.86
N GLU A 143 -25.15 28.27 -66.94
CA GLU A 143 -26.44 28.93 -67.20
C GLU A 143 -26.28 30.39 -67.63
N GLN A 144 -25.43 31.15 -66.92
CA GLN A 144 -25.12 32.54 -67.27
C GLN A 144 -24.40 32.64 -68.62
N ALA A 145 -23.53 31.68 -68.95
CA ALA A 145 -22.90 31.60 -70.27
C ALA A 145 -23.89 31.17 -71.37
N GLY A 146 -24.80 30.24 -71.07
CA GLY A 146 -25.84 29.74 -71.98
C GLY A 146 -26.94 30.75 -72.30
N GLN A 147 -27.12 31.79 -71.47
CA GLN A 147 -28.03 32.90 -71.77
C GLN A 147 -27.49 33.88 -72.84
N ASN A 148 -26.20 33.85 -73.17
CA ASN A 148 -25.61 34.72 -74.20
C ASN A 148 -25.58 34.10 -75.61
N ASP A 149 -25.68 32.76 -75.73
CA ASP A 149 -25.76 32.07 -77.01
C ASP A 149 -27.21 31.63 -77.28
N GLY A 150 -28.01 32.54 -77.82
CA GLY A 150 -29.40 32.26 -78.21
C GLY A 150 -29.49 31.29 -79.37
N ARG A 151 -29.57 29.97 -79.09
CA ARG A 151 -30.05 28.93 -80.02
C ARG A 151 -30.47 27.65 -79.29
N GLY A 152 -31.79 27.55 -79.08
CA GLY A 152 -32.60 26.36 -79.34
C GLY A 152 -32.39 25.12 -78.46
N ASN A 153 -33.38 24.91 -77.58
CA ASN A 153 -33.95 23.62 -77.16
C ASN A 153 -32.98 22.49 -76.78
N ASN A 154 -33.02 22.11 -75.50
CA ASN A 154 -33.54 20.80 -75.10
C ASN A 154 -33.95 20.82 -73.63
N ASP A 155 -35.17 20.34 -73.36
CA ASP A 155 -35.75 20.08 -72.04
C ASP A 155 -35.05 18.89 -71.33
N GLU A 156 -33.73 18.92 -71.19
CA GLU A 156 -32.94 17.82 -70.58
C GLU A 156 -31.99 18.24 -69.44
N ASP A 157 -31.78 19.54 -69.18
CA ASP A 157 -30.81 20.02 -68.17
C ASP A 157 -31.42 20.35 -66.78
N ASP A 158 -32.75 20.42 -66.66
CA ASP A 158 -33.45 20.75 -65.39
C ASP A 158 -33.26 19.66 -64.31
N TYR A 159 -33.15 18.38 -64.73
CA TYR A 159 -32.94 17.25 -63.82
C TYR A 159 -31.56 17.26 -63.16
N GLY A 160 -30.56 17.92 -63.76
CA GLY A 160 -29.20 18.01 -63.22
C GLY A 160 -29.09 18.99 -62.06
N ASP A 161 -29.69 20.18 -62.19
CA ASP A 161 -29.70 21.19 -61.14
C ASP A 161 -30.57 20.76 -59.95
N ASP A 162 -31.75 20.18 -60.23
CA ASP A 162 -32.60 19.62 -59.19
C ASP A 162 -31.88 18.51 -58.40
N GLY A 163 -31.16 17.61 -59.10
CA GLY A 163 -30.38 16.54 -58.47
C GLY A 163 -29.20 17.03 -57.62
N ILE A 164 -28.49 18.08 -58.05
CA ILE A 164 -27.41 18.70 -57.25
C ILE A 164 -27.99 19.46 -56.05
N SER A 165 -29.14 20.12 -56.22
CA SER A 165 -29.87 20.76 -55.13
C SER A 165 -30.37 19.73 -54.11
N GLU A 166 -30.86 18.58 -54.55
CA GLU A 166 -31.32 17.48 -53.70
C GLU A 166 -30.14 16.81 -52.98
N LEU A 167 -29.00 16.63 -53.66
CA LEU A 167 -27.76 16.15 -53.06
C LEU A 167 -27.23 17.11 -51.98
N SER A 168 -27.28 18.43 -52.22
CA SER A 168 -26.90 19.44 -51.21
C SER A 168 -27.82 19.40 -49.99
N LYS A 169 -29.14 19.25 -50.19
CA LYS A 169 -30.14 19.09 -49.11
C LYS A 169 -29.91 17.79 -48.34
N ALA A 170 -29.58 16.70 -49.03
CA ALA A 170 -29.28 15.41 -48.41
C ALA A 170 -28.00 15.48 -47.56
N LEU A 171 -26.92 16.08 -48.08
CA LEU A 171 -25.67 16.26 -47.34
C LEU A 171 -25.84 17.19 -46.11
N ASP A 172 -26.61 18.27 -46.24
CA ASP A 172 -26.95 19.11 -45.11
C ASP A 172 -27.80 18.36 -44.08
N SER A 173 -28.79 17.55 -44.51
CA SER A 173 -29.59 16.72 -43.59
C SER A 173 -28.74 15.70 -42.83
N ILE A 174 -27.73 15.12 -43.49
CA ILE A 174 -26.79 14.19 -42.88
C ILE A 174 -25.89 14.93 -41.89
N HIS A 175 -25.43 16.14 -42.21
CA HIS A 175 -24.67 16.98 -41.28
C HIS A 175 -25.49 17.37 -40.05
N TYR A 176 -26.74 17.80 -40.21
CA TYR A 176 -27.64 18.09 -39.10
C TYR A 176 -27.97 16.84 -38.29
N SER A 177 -28.12 15.68 -38.94
CA SER A 177 -28.35 14.40 -38.24
C SER A 177 -27.10 13.93 -37.49
N SER A 178 -25.90 14.13 -38.04
CA SER A 178 -24.61 13.74 -37.46
C SER A 178 -24.24 14.63 -36.27
N THR A 179 -24.41 15.95 -36.41
CA THR A 179 -24.23 16.90 -35.31
C THR A 179 -25.26 16.71 -34.20
N ARG A 180 -26.50 16.31 -34.55
CA ARG A 180 -27.55 15.99 -33.56
C ARG A 180 -27.38 14.60 -32.94
N ALA A 181 -26.80 13.64 -33.65
CA ALA A 181 -26.43 12.34 -33.11
C ALA A 181 -25.25 12.45 -32.13
N ASN A 182 -24.37 13.44 -32.30
CA ASN A 182 -23.30 13.79 -31.35
C ASN A 182 -23.77 14.69 -30.18
N ALA A 183 -25.01 15.14 -30.17
CA ALA A 183 -25.69 15.64 -28.96
C ALA A 183 -26.20 14.43 -28.14
N THR A 184 -25.27 13.53 -27.81
CA THR A 184 -25.53 12.24 -27.18
C THR A 184 -25.99 12.38 -25.73
N SER A 185 -26.66 11.33 -25.26
CA SER A 185 -27.09 11.02 -23.87
C SER A 185 -26.17 11.51 -22.75
N ASP A 186 -24.88 11.70 -23.00
CA ASP A 186 -23.90 12.23 -22.06
C ASP A 186 -24.17 13.69 -21.63
N ALA A 187 -24.65 14.54 -22.55
CA ALA A 187 -25.09 15.90 -22.21
C ALA A 187 -26.38 15.90 -21.37
N VAL A 188 -27.22 14.88 -21.54
CA VAL A 188 -28.45 14.68 -20.76
C VAL A 188 -28.14 14.07 -19.39
N LEU A 189 -27.18 13.15 -19.31
CA LEU A 189 -26.70 12.54 -18.07
C LEU A 189 -25.94 13.53 -17.19
N SER A 190 -25.05 14.34 -17.77
CA SER A 190 -24.36 15.42 -17.05
C SER A 190 -25.33 16.46 -16.49
N ARG A 191 -26.38 16.83 -17.24
CA ARG A 191 -27.45 17.70 -16.73
C ARG A 191 -28.28 17.05 -15.63
N LYS A 192 -28.57 15.75 -15.74
CA LYS A 192 -29.28 14.99 -14.69
C LYS A 192 -28.45 14.81 -13.42
N LEU A 193 -27.14 14.57 -13.55
CA LEU A 193 -26.21 14.49 -12.41
C LEU A 193 -26.06 15.87 -11.74
N ALA A 194 -25.95 16.94 -12.52
CA ALA A 194 -25.91 18.31 -11.99
C ALA A 194 -27.22 18.71 -11.27
N ALA A 195 -28.38 18.26 -11.79
CA ALA A 195 -29.67 18.47 -11.15
C ALA A 195 -29.86 17.62 -9.87
N ALA A 196 -29.30 16.40 -9.83
CA ALA A 196 -29.36 15.54 -8.65
C ALA A 196 -28.50 16.05 -7.48
N VAL A 197 -27.47 16.87 -7.76
CA VAL A 197 -26.58 17.45 -6.74
C VAL A 197 -27.22 18.62 -5.99
N ASN A 198 -28.29 19.25 -6.51
CA ASN A 198 -28.98 20.37 -5.86
C ASN A 198 -30.51 20.14 -5.76
N PRO A 199 -31.01 19.40 -4.77
CA PRO A 199 -32.43 19.39 -4.46
C PRO A 199 -32.77 20.54 -3.51
N SER A 200 -32.80 21.78 -4.02
CA SER A 200 -33.40 22.91 -3.27
C SER A 200 -34.83 23.14 -3.76
N ASN A 201 -35.79 22.65 -3.00
CA ASN A 201 -37.16 23.15 -2.99
C ASN A 201 -37.13 24.63 -2.57
N ASP A 202 -37.41 25.54 -3.51
CA ASP A 202 -38.41 26.61 -3.35
C ASP A 202 -38.33 27.62 -4.53
N PRO A 203 -39.46 27.94 -5.19
CA PRO A 203 -39.52 28.92 -6.26
C PRO A 203 -39.93 30.29 -5.71
N ASN A 204 -39.04 31.01 -5.01
CA ASN A 204 -39.15 32.46 -4.82
C ASN A 204 -37.94 33.03 -4.09
N ALA A 205 -36.88 33.38 -4.82
CA ALA A 205 -35.92 34.38 -4.37
C ALA A 205 -35.28 35.08 -5.57
N ILE A 206 -35.56 36.37 -5.66
CA ILE A 206 -35.10 37.32 -6.68
C ILE A 206 -33.58 37.47 -6.58
N GLU A 207 -32.89 37.29 -7.71
CA GLU A 207 -31.43 37.38 -7.84
C GLU A 207 -30.91 38.80 -7.55
N LYS A 208 -30.07 38.93 -6.51
CA LYS A 208 -29.02 39.95 -6.45
C LYS A 208 -27.71 39.31 -6.91
N LYS A 209 -27.22 39.82 -8.03
CA LYS A 209 -25.92 39.57 -8.64
C LYS A 209 -24.80 39.99 -7.66
N ASN A 210 -24.02 39.05 -7.16
CA ASN A 210 -22.71 39.31 -6.58
C ASN A 210 -21.70 38.28 -7.09
N THR A 211 -20.65 38.82 -7.70
CA THR A 211 -19.44 38.15 -8.13
C THR A 211 -18.64 37.69 -6.91
N SER A 212 -18.50 36.38 -6.74
CA SER A 212 -17.42 35.79 -5.96
C SER A 212 -17.01 34.47 -6.60
N SER A 213 -15.70 34.37 -6.79
CA SER A 213 -14.83 33.23 -7.11
C SER A 213 -15.43 31.83 -6.89
N PRO A 214 -15.06 30.83 -7.71
CA PRO A 214 -15.58 29.47 -7.55
C PRO A 214 -15.14 28.94 -6.19
N ALA A 215 -16.12 28.64 -5.35
CA ALA A 215 -15.90 27.93 -4.10
C ALA A 215 -15.40 26.53 -4.45
N THR A 216 -14.13 26.28 -4.14
CA THR A 216 -13.57 24.93 -4.05
C THR A 216 -14.37 24.19 -2.99
N LEU A 217 -15.28 23.33 -3.43
CA LEU A 217 -15.98 22.39 -2.56
C LEU A 217 -14.93 21.54 -1.84
N THR A 218 -14.82 21.71 -0.53
CA THR A 218 -14.06 20.83 0.34
C THR A 218 -14.60 19.43 0.21
N ALA A 219 -13.89 18.59 -0.55
CA ALA A 219 -14.00 17.15 -0.47
C ALA A 219 -13.86 16.72 1.00
N PRO A 220 -14.48 15.59 1.42
CA PRO A 220 -14.31 15.09 2.77
C PRO A 220 -12.82 14.99 3.08
N SER A 221 -12.43 15.42 4.27
CA SER A 221 -11.06 15.52 4.76
C SER A 221 -10.23 14.21 4.73
N SER A 222 -10.79 13.11 4.24
CA SER A 222 -10.09 11.84 4.00
C SER A 222 -9.05 11.93 2.89
N SER A 223 -9.27 12.74 1.85
CA SER A 223 -8.30 12.91 0.76
C SER A 223 -6.98 13.50 1.28
N GLY A 224 -7.07 14.49 2.19
CA GLY A 224 -5.90 15.08 2.83
C GLY A 224 -5.20 14.10 3.77
N LEU A 225 -5.93 13.25 4.51
CA LEU A 225 -5.33 12.23 5.37
C LEU A 225 -4.59 11.14 4.57
N LEU A 226 -5.13 10.71 3.44
CA LEU A 226 -4.48 9.74 2.55
C LEU A 226 -3.26 10.35 1.84
N GLU A 227 -3.35 11.60 1.41
CA GLU A 227 -2.22 12.34 0.85
C GLU A 227 -1.10 12.54 1.88
N HIS A 228 -1.47 12.89 3.12
CA HIS A 228 -0.51 12.97 4.21
C HIS A 228 0.09 11.60 4.54
N ALA A 229 -0.71 10.53 4.61
CA ALA A 229 -0.21 9.18 4.83
C ALA A 229 0.78 8.74 3.73
N ALA A 230 0.47 9.02 2.47
CA ALA A 230 1.38 8.76 1.34
C ALA A 230 2.66 9.61 1.42
N SER A 231 2.57 10.87 1.87
CA SER A 231 3.75 11.72 2.10
C SER A 231 4.62 11.21 3.25
N PHE A 232 4.01 10.63 4.30
CA PHE A 232 4.75 10.00 5.39
C PHE A 232 5.39 8.69 4.95
N ASP A 233 4.69 7.87 4.16
CA ASP A 233 5.21 6.62 3.61
C ASP A 233 6.40 6.87 2.66
N THR A 234 6.30 7.84 1.76
CA THR A 234 7.44 8.24 0.90
C THR A 234 8.63 8.78 1.71
N ARG A 235 8.38 9.52 2.79
CA ARG A 235 9.45 9.96 3.69
C ARG A 235 10.06 8.80 4.50
N LEU A 236 9.23 7.87 4.96
CA LEU A 236 9.65 6.67 5.68
C LEU A 236 10.50 5.78 4.78
N THR A 237 10.05 5.49 3.57
CA THR A 237 10.82 4.72 2.58
C THR A 237 12.14 5.40 2.23
N MET A 238 12.19 6.73 2.13
CA MET A 238 13.46 7.46 1.96
C MET A 238 14.38 7.31 3.18
N MET A 239 13.84 7.37 4.40
CA MET A 239 14.61 7.12 5.63
C MET A 239 15.07 5.67 5.74
N GLU A 240 14.24 4.71 5.36
CA GLU A 240 14.56 3.28 5.31
C GLU A 240 15.67 3.00 4.31
N ALA A 241 15.59 3.60 3.11
CA ALA A 241 16.63 3.53 2.09
C ALA A 241 17.95 4.17 2.56
N ALA A 242 17.89 5.31 3.26
CA ALA A 242 19.07 5.97 3.82
C ALA A 242 19.71 5.17 4.98
N LEU A 243 18.90 4.46 5.76
CA LEU A 243 19.33 3.58 6.84
C LEU A 243 19.69 2.16 6.36
N GLY A 244 19.40 1.82 5.10
CA GLY A 244 19.64 0.49 4.53
C GLY A 244 18.77 -0.63 5.13
N ILE A 245 17.72 -0.30 5.88
CA ILE A 245 16.80 -1.27 6.50
C ILE A 245 15.78 -1.75 5.47
N SER A 246 16.20 -2.66 4.59
CA SER A 246 15.27 -3.29 3.62
C SER A 246 14.26 -4.17 4.35
N SER A 247 13.07 -4.40 3.78
CA SER A 247 11.95 -5.15 4.42
C SER A 247 12.28 -6.55 4.97
N GLY A 248 13.46 -7.11 4.68
CA GLY A 248 14.02 -8.32 5.29
C GLY A 248 14.77 -8.11 6.63
N SER A 249 14.98 -6.88 7.07
CA SER A 249 15.71 -6.53 8.30
C SER A 249 14.80 -6.38 9.52
N ASN A 250 13.59 -6.96 9.48
CA ASN A 250 12.67 -6.90 10.61
C ASN A 250 13.18 -7.83 11.74
N PRO A 251 13.52 -7.31 12.94
CA PRO A 251 14.09 -8.13 14.02
C PRO A 251 13.11 -9.22 14.53
N PHE A 252 11.82 -9.12 14.19
CA PHE A 252 10.80 -10.13 14.52
C PHE A 252 10.65 -11.25 13.48
N PHE A 253 11.08 -11.03 12.23
CA PHE A 253 11.06 -12.03 11.15
C PHE A 253 12.47 -12.37 10.69
N ALA A 254 13.42 -12.37 11.63
CA ALA A 254 14.76 -12.86 11.39
C ALA A 254 14.70 -14.36 11.05
N ALA A 255 14.74 -14.68 9.75
CA ALA A 255 15.27 -15.95 9.31
C ALA A 255 16.70 -16.03 9.87
N LYS A 256 16.98 -17.09 10.64
CA LYS A 256 18.18 -17.27 11.47
C LYS A 256 19.52 -17.15 10.72
N ASP A 257 19.53 -17.08 9.38
CA ASP A 257 20.71 -17.42 8.57
C ASP A 257 21.19 -16.34 7.58
N ALA A 258 20.68 -15.10 7.60
CA ALA A 258 21.09 -14.07 6.64
C ALA A 258 21.69 -12.81 7.30
N GLN A 259 23.01 -12.84 7.55
CA GLN A 259 23.90 -11.67 7.77
C GLN A 259 23.51 -10.73 8.94
N PRO A 260 24.43 -9.85 9.44
CA PRO A 260 24.50 -9.54 10.86
C PRO A 260 23.22 -8.86 11.33
N GLN A 261 22.65 -9.42 12.41
CA GLN A 261 21.56 -8.80 13.18
C GLN A 261 21.82 -7.31 13.27
N LEU A 262 20.84 -6.49 12.86
CA LEU A 262 20.94 -5.02 12.85
C LEU A 262 21.62 -4.54 14.13
N GLN A 263 22.90 -4.20 14.04
CA GLN A 263 23.60 -3.60 15.16
C GLN A 263 22.98 -2.23 15.37
N PRO A 264 22.68 -1.83 16.61
CA PRO A 264 22.12 -0.52 16.87
C PRO A 264 23.06 0.54 16.29
N VAL A 265 22.56 1.32 15.32
CA VAL A 265 23.36 2.24 14.50
C VAL A 265 24.11 3.25 15.38
N LEU A 266 23.50 3.68 16.49
CA LEU A 266 24.10 4.66 17.39
C LEU A 266 25.34 4.12 18.12
N PRO A 267 25.32 2.96 18.81
CA PRO A 267 26.54 2.34 19.35
C PRO A 267 27.59 2.01 18.30
N ALA A 268 27.20 1.60 17.09
CA ALA A 268 28.16 1.35 16.01
C ALA A 268 28.85 2.64 15.55
N LEU A 269 28.08 3.73 15.40
CA LEU A 269 28.61 5.05 15.13
C LEU A 269 29.48 5.56 16.28
N ASP A 270 29.08 5.35 17.54
CA ASP A 270 29.87 5.76 18.72
C ASP A 270 31.20 4.99 18.83
N HIS A 271 31.19 3.72 18.45
CA HIS A 271 32.41 2.93 18.35
C HIS A 271 33.30 3.41 17.20
N LEU A 272 32.72 3.73 16.03
CA LEU A 272 33.47 4.29 14.91
C LEU A 272 33.99 5.71 15.22
N THR A 273 33.22 6.56 15.88
CA THR A 273 33.68 7.90 16.30
C THR A 273 34.75 7.79 17.37
N SER A 274 34.68 6.84 18.28
CA SER A 274 35.75 6.53 19.25
C SER A 274 37.03 6.07 18.53
N GLN A 275 36.90 5.18 17.54
CA GLN A 275 38.02 4.76 16.68
C GLN A 275 38.61 5.93 15.90
N ILE A 276 37.78 6.77 15.27
CA ILE A 276 38.21 7.95 14.51
C ILE A 276 38.83 9.00 15.43
N THR A 277 38.32 9.17 16.64
CA THR A 277 38.85 10.12 17.63
C THR A 277 40.18 9.62 18.20
N ALA A 278 40.34 8.30 18.38
CA ALA A 278 41.63 7.70 18.72
C ALA A 278 42.64 7.88 17.57
N LEU A 279 42.22 7.72 16.31
CA LEU A 279 43.08 7.98 15.14
C LEU A 279 43.41 9.47 14.98
N THR A 280 42.44 10.37 15.19
CA THR A 280 42.61 11.81 15.03
C THR A 280 43.40 12.42 16.18
N GLY A 281 43.17 11.97 17.41
CA GLY A 281 43.93 12.38 18.59
C GLY A 281 45.39 11.88 18.60
N THR A 282 45.70 10.85 17.81
CA THR A 282 47.08 10.34 17.61
C THR A 282 47.77 10.95 16.39
N LEU A 283 47.03 11.42 15.39
CA LEU A 283 47.58 12.15 14.23
C LEU A 283 47.70 13.67 14.46
N GLY A 284 46.89 14.24 15.38
CA GLY A 284 46.84 15.66 15.70
C GLY A 284 47.34 15.98 17.11
N GLY A 285 48.64 15.80 17.38
CA GLY A 285 49.32 16.41 18.54
C GLY A 285 49.86 17.82 18.23
N PRO A 286 50.08 18.71 19.22
CA PRO A 286 50.18 20.15 19.00
C PRO A 286 51.50 20.55 18.33
N THR A 287 51.37 21.27 17.20
CA THR A 287 52.37 22.13 16.54
C THR A 287 53.78 21.57 16.33
N ALA A 288 54.10 21.13 15.10
CA ALA A 288 55.28 21.60 14.37
C ALA A 288 55.32 21.09 12.92
N SER A 289 55.30 22.08 12.00
CA SER A 289 55.99 22.13 10.71
C SER A 289 55.79 21.03 9.66
N TYR A 290 55.29 21.50 8.52
CA TYR A 290 55.46 20.98 7.17
C TYR A 290 56.76 20.16 6.99
N THR A 291 56.61 18.88 6.71
CA THR A 291 57.33 18.14 5.64
C THR A 291 56.70 16.77 5.51
N ALA A 292 56.44 16.40 4.26
CA ALA A 292 55.80 15.16 3.88
C ALA A 292 56.71 13.93 4.13
N ALA A 293 56.03 12.80 4.25
CA ALA A 293 56.50 11.43 4.03
C ALA A 293 57.13 10.67 5.22
N THR A 294 56.51 9.50 5.45
CA THR A 294 57.05 8.28 6.09
C THR A 294 56.91 8.19 7.60
N THR A 295 55.90 7.46 8.09
CA THR A 295 55.96 6.53 9.26
C THR A 295 54.56 6.05 9.66
N SER A 296 54.08 4.95 9.04
CA SER A 296 52.86 4.23 9.45
C SER A 296 53.12 3.20 10.57
N THR A 297 54.26 3.28 11.27
CA THR A 297 54.73 2.27 12.24
C THR A 297 54.76 2.76 13.70
N THR A 298 54.43 4.03 13.97
CA THR A 298 54.48 4.61 15.33
C THR A 298 53.18 4.43 16.12
N THR A 299 52.05 4.14 15.46
CA THR A 299 50.73 4.02 16.09
C THR A 299 50.54 2.71 16.87
N THR A 300 51.09 1.60 16.38
CA THR A 300 51.04 0.29 17.07
C THR A 300 51.88 0.30 18.34
N ALA A 301 53.09 0.88 18.31
CA ALA A 301 53.98 0.93 19.46
C ALA A 301 53.42 1.80 20.63
N GLN A 302 52.70 2.88 20.33
CA GLN A 302 52.05 3.71 21.36
C GLN A 302 50.81 3.03 21.94
N LEU A 303 50.03 2.30 21.14
CA LEU A 303 48.92 1.46 21.63
C LEU A 303 49.44 0.29 22.48
N GLU A 304 50.55 -0.34 22.08
CA GLU A 304 51.21 -1.38 22.87
C GLU A 304 51.73 -0.81 24.20
N SER A 305 52.34 0.38 24.20
CA SER A 305 52.77 1.09 25.41
C SER A 305 51.59 1.42 26.34
N LEU A 306 50.50 1.99 25.81
CA LEU A 306 49.29 2.28 26.60
C LEU A 306 48.62 1.00 27.11
N SER A 307 48.52 -0.04 26.29
CA SER A 307 47.99 -1.34 26.71
C SER A 307 48.85 -1.99 27.80
N SER A 308 50.18 -1.84 27.72
CA SER A 308 51.12 -2.31 28.76
C SER A 308 50.95 -1.52 30.05
N ARG A 309 50.68 -0.21 29.96
CA ARG A 309 50.43 0.65 31.11
C ARG A 309 49.07 0.38 31.75
N ILE A 310 48.04 0.10 30.95
CA ILE A 310 46.72 -0.34 31.43
C ILE A 310 46.85 -1.72 32.10
N LYS A 311 47.57 -2.66 31.50
CA LYS A 311 47.88 -3.98 32.11
C LYS A 311 48.63 -3.83 33.43
N ARG A 312 49.56 -2.88 33.52
CA ARG A 312 50.27 -2.60 34.77
C ARG A 312 49.37 -1.96 35.83
N LEU A 313 48.55 -0.98 35.45
CA LEU A 313 47.60 -0.33 36.37
C LEU A 313 46.50 -1.28 36.85
N THR A 314 46.06 -2.22 36.00
CA THR A 314 45.12 -3.27 36.38
C THR A 314 45.77 -4.27 37.34
N ALA A 315 46.99 -4.72 37.08
CA ALA A 315 47.75 -5.54 38.02
C ALA A 315 47.99 -4.84 39.37
N ASP A 316 48.31 -3.54 39.36
CA ASP A 316 48.48 -2.74 40.58
C ASP A 316 47.15 -2.58 41.33
N ALA A 317 46.02 -2.40 40.63
CA ALA A 317 44.69 -2.34 41.23
C ALA A 317 44.24 -3.68 41.81
N GLU A 318 44.53 -4.80 41.14
CA GLU A 318 44.28 -6.16 41.63
C GLU A 318 45.14 -6.47 42.86
N ASN A 319 46.40 -6.05 42.86
CA ASN A 319 47.27 -6.15 44.04
C ASN A 319 46.73 -5.35 45.22
N LEU A 320 46.19 -4.15 44.97
CA LEU A 320 45.54 -3.32 46.00
C LEU A 320 44.24 -3.99 46.50
N ALA A 321 43.42 -4.53 45.60
CA ALA A 321 42.19 -5.25 45.97
C ALA A 321 42.49 -6.51 46.80
N ASN A 322 43.52 -7.27 46.42
CA ASN A 322 44.01 -8.43 47.17
C ASN A 322 44.61 -8.01 48.51
N ALA A 323 45.33 -6.89 48.58
CA ALA A 323 45.83 -6.33 49.83
C ALA A 323 44.69 -5.88 50.74
N ARG A 324 43.62 -5.27 50.19
CA ARG A 324 42.41 -4.91 50.95
C ARG A 324 41.64 -6.12 51.43
N ARG A 325 41.51 -7.17 50.62
CA ARG A 325 40.85 -8.42 51.01
C ARG A 325 41.64 -9.12 52.13
N ARG A 326 42.97 -9.19 52.00
CA ARG A 326 43.86 -9.71 53.05
C ARG A 326 43.83 -8.84 54.30
N ALA A 327 43.80 -7.51 54.17
CA ALA A 327 43.68 -6.60 55.32
C ALA A 327 42.31 -6.75 56.01
N GLY A 328 41.23 -6.95 55.25
CA GLY A 328 39.91 -7.25 55.79
C GLY A 328 39.83 -8.61 56.47
N GLU A 329 40.49 -9.64 55.91
CA GLU A 329 40.59 -10.97 56.50
C GLU A 329 41.49 -11.00 57.74
N VAL A 330 42.60 -10.25 57.74
CA VAL A 330 43.48 -10.07 58.90
C VAL A 330 42.80 -9.24 59.98
N ALA A 331 42.00 -8.22 59.62
CA ALA A 331 41.17 -7.48 60.57
C ALA A 331 40.03 -8.35 61.13
N ALA A 332 39.49 -9.28 60.34
CA ALA A 332 38.50 -10.26 60.77
C ALA A 332 39.11 -11.41 61.60
N ARG A 333 40.41 -11.66 61.47
CA ARG A 333 41.15 -12.74 62.16
C ARG A 333 42.08 -12.25 63.26
N ALA A 334 42.19 -10.94 63.47
CA ALA A 334 42.90 -10.36 64.59
C ALA A 334 42.15 -10.71 65.90
N PRO A 335 42.77 -11.44 66.83
CA PRO A 335 42.18 -11.74 68.13
C PRO A 335 42.09 -10.45 68.97
N PRO A 336 41.02 -10.26 69.76
CA PRO A 336 40.80 -9.04 70.55
C PRO A 336 41.62 -9.05 71.84
N ASP A 337 42.95 -9.17 71.79
CA ASP A 337 43.78 -9.11 73.00
C ASP A 337 45.23 -8.64 72.76
N SER A 338 45.44 -7.31 72.72
CA SER A 338 46.52 -6.64 73.45
C SER A 338 46.39 -5.11 73.41
N PRO A 339 46.65 -4.40 74.52
CA PRO A 339 46.38 -2.96 74.66
C PRO A 339 47.60 -2.06 74.39
N SER A 340 47.29 -0.76 74.22
CA SER A 340 48.18 0.43 74.30
C SER A 340 48.84 0.85 72.96
N VAL A 341 48.86 2.12 72.51
CA VAL A 341 48.55 3.44 73.09
C VAL A 341 48.09 4.37 71.95
N GLY A 342 47.01 5.14 72.19
CA GLY A 342 46.86 6.51 71.67
C GLY A 342 45.86 6.73 70.52
N GLY A 343 44.73 7.36 70.83
CA GLY A 343 43.91 8.08 69.82
C GLY A 343 42.41 7.86 69.92
N ASP A 344 41.80 8.57 70.88
CA ASP A 344 40.41 9.02 70.97
C ASP A 344 39.49 8.78 69.75
N ALA A 345 38.49 7.90 69.91
CA ALA A 345 37.11 8.10 69.45
C ALA A 345 36.25 6.88 69.81
N SER A 346 35.24 7.14 70.65
CA SER A 346 34.17 6.26 71.10
C SER A 346 33.68 5.22 70.08
N THR A 347 33.71 3.93 70.43
CA THR A 347 32.70 2.97 69.99
C THR A 347 32.52 1.87 71.02
N SER A 348 31.33 1.80 71.59
CA SER A 348 30.84 0.73 72.46
C SER A 348 30.87 -0.62 71.74
N SER A 349 31.54 -1.63 72.31
CA SER A 349 31.43 -3.02 71.87
C SER A 349 31.44 -3.95 73.08
N GLY A 350 30.37 -4.73 73.19
CA GLY A 350 30.18 -5.77 74.20
C GLY A 350 28.88 -6.53 73.91
N ALA A 351 28.84 -7.24 72.76
CA ALA A 351 27.93 -8.34 72.38
C ALA A 351 27.63 -8.39 70.85
N THR A 352 28.61 -8.67 69.99
CA THR A 352 28.37 -8.74 68.53
C THR A 352 29.26 -9.72 67.76
N GLU A 353 29.62 -10.88 68.32
CA GLU A 353 30.35 -11.91 67.55
C GLU A 353 29.45 -12.82 66.68
N VAL A 354 28.16 -12.98 67.04
CA VAL A 354 27.20 -13.77 66.24
C VAL A 354 26.52 -12.92 65.16
N ASN A 355 26.29 -11.63 65.41
CA ASN A 355 25.64 -10.72 64.46
C ASN A 355 26.50 -10.41 63.23
N ASN A 356 27.82 -10.57 63.28
CA ASN A 356 28.67 -10.18 62.16
C ASN A 356 28.64 -11.22 61.02
N THR A 357 28.56 -12.51 61.34
CA THR A 357 28.44 -13.59 60.33
C THR A 357 27.05 -13.64 59.69
N GLU A 358 25.99 -13.42 60.46
CA GLU A 358 24.64 -13.19 59.94
C GLU A 358 24.59 -11.92 59.08
N SER A 359 25.30 -10.84 59.45
CA SER A 359 25.37 -9.64 58.60
C SER A 359 26.15 -9.84 57.30
N ILE A 360 27.13 -10.74 57.27
CA ILE A 360 27.91 -11.07 56.06
C ILE A 360 27.08 -11.95 55.13
N THR A 361 26.43 -12.99 55.65
CA THR A 361 25.53 -13.86 54.85
C THR A 361 24.30 -13.10 54.34
N GLN A 362 23.70 -12.22 55.15
CA GLN A 362 22.63 -11.32 54.69
C GLN A 362 23.12 -10.33 53.63
N ARG A 363 24.36 -9.82 53.74
CA ARG A 363 24.96 -8.93 52.73
C ARG A 363 25.30 -9.68 51.45
N GLU A 364 25.73 -10.94 51.53
CA GLU A 364 25.96 -11.82 50.39
C GLU A 364 24.64 -12.22 49.70
N GLU A 365 23.59 -12.53 50.46
CA GLU A 365 22.25 -12.75 49.92
C GLU A 365 21.65 -11.49 49.28
N GLN A 366 21.86 -10.32 49.90
CA GLN A 366 21.47 -9.04 49.32
C GLN A 366 22.27 -8.74 48.05
N ALA A 367 23.57 -9.01 48.03
CA ALA A 367 24.41 -8.88 46.84
C ALA A 367 23.97 -9.84 45.73
N ALA A 368 23.60 -11.08 46.07
CA ALA A 368 23.07 -12.05 45.11
C ALA A 368 21.71 -11.62 44.57
N LYS A 369 20.80 -11.08 45.41
CA LYS A 369 19.52 -10.50 44.98
C LYS A 369 19.73 -9.28 44.09
N ILE A 370 20.66 -8.39 44.45
CA ILE A 370 21.03 -7.21 43.66
C ILE A 370 21.62 -7.65 42.32
N GLN A 371 22.52 -8.63 42.30
CA GLN A 371 23.09 -9.19 41.07
C GLN A 371 22.03 -9.85 40.19
N ALA A 372 21.05 -10.54 40.79
CA ALA A 372 19.89 -11.06 40.07
C ALA A 372 19.04 -9.93 39.48
N LEU A 373 18.80 -8.84 40.23
CA LEU A 373 18.08 -7.66 39.71
C LEU A 373 18.87 -6.96 38.60
N TYR A 374 20.18 -6.81 38.74
CA TYR A 374 21.05 -6.28 37.69
C TYR A 374 21.09 -7.20 36.45
N ALA A 375 20.91 -8.51 36.61
CA ALA A 375 20.76 -9.43 35.48
C ALA A 375 19.39 -9.27 34.79
N THR A 376 18.33 -8.95 35.54
CA THR A 376 17.00 -8.67 34.95
C THR A 376 16.89 -7.25 34.35
N LEU A 377 17.71 -6.30 34.79
CA LEU A 377 17.65 -4.91 34.36
C LEU A 377 17.87 -4.72 32.84
N PRO A 378 18.83 -5.38 32.17
CA PRO A 378 18.96 -5.37 30.71
C PRO A 378 17.68 -5.77 29.99
N THR A 379 16.98 -6.80 30.49
CA THR A 379 15.72 -7.26 29.89
C THR A 379 14.63 -6.19 30.02
N ILE A 380 14.49 -5.57 31.20
CA ILE A 380 13.52 -4.51 31.44
C ILE A 380 13.88 -3.25 30.63
N GLN A 381 15.17 -2.91 30.54
CA GLN A 381 15.66 -1.76 29.78
C GLN A 381 15.41 -1.91 28.27
N SER A 382 15.47 -3.14 27.74
CA SER A 382 15.09 -3.43 26.35
C SER A 382 13.58 -3.38 26.10
N LEU A 383 12.76 -3.73 27.09
CA LEU A 383 11.30 -3.73 26.98
C LEU A 383 10.67 -2.35 27.23
N HIS A 384 11.33 -1.49 28.01
CA HIS A 384 10.88 -0.14 28.32
C HIS A 384 10.56 0.74 27.07
N PRO A 385 11.43 0.83 26.04
CA PRO A 385 11.14 1.63 24.86
C PRO A 385 10.01 1.06 23.99
N LEU A 386 9.65 -0.22 24.16
CA LEU A 386 8.56 -0.85 23.41
C LEU A 386 7.19 -0.56 24.04
N LEU A 387 7.12 -0.31 25.35
CA LEU A 387 5.86 -0.09 26.07
C LEU A 387 5.04 1.07 25.49
N PRO A 388 5.59 2.27 25.21
CA PRO A 388 4.83 3.36 24.62
C PRO A 388 4.23 2.99 23.26
N SER A 389 5.00 2.32 22.40
CA SER A 389 4.53 1.88 21.07
C SER A 389 3.42 0.83 21.16
N VAL A 390 3.53 -0.12 22.10
CA VAL A 390 2.50 -1.14 22.35
C VAL A 390 1.24 -0.48 22.92
N LEU A 391 1.37 0.51 23.81
CA LEU A 391 0.24 1.25 24.35
C LEU A 391 -0.48 2.05 23.25
N GLU A 392 0.27 2.72 22.37
CA GLU A 392 -0.31 3.43 21.23
C GLU A 392 -1.02 2.47 20.26
N ARG A 393 -0.40 1.33 19.95
CA ARG A 393 -1.04 0.27 19.15
C ARG A 393 -2.30 -0.25 19.84
N LEU A 394 -2.26 -0.54 21.14
CA LEU A 394 -3.43 -0.96 21.93
C LEU A 394 -4.53 0.11 21.97
N ARG A 395 -4.18 1.40 21.96
CA ARG A 395 -5.15 2.49 21.88
C ARG A 395 -5.84 2.53 20.53
N SER A 396 -5.09 2.37 19.43
CA SER A 396 -5.67 2.25 18.08
C SER A 396 -6.53 0.99 17.95
N LEU A 397 -6.05 -0.13 18.49
CA LEU A 397 -6.71 -1.42 18.45
C LEU A 397 -7.94 -1.45 19.38
N ARG A 398 -7.97 -0.68 20.47
CA ARG A 398 -9.16 -0.49 21.30
C ARG A 398 -10.31 0.12 20.51
N ALA A 399 -10.04 1.07 19.62
CA ALA A 399 -11.08 1.64 18.76
C ALA A 399 -11.64 0.57 17.81
N ILE A 400 -10.76 -0.25 17.22
CA ILE A 400 -11.16 -1.36 16.35
C ILE A 400 -11.94 -2.43 17.13
N HIS A 401 -11.49 -2.79 18.35
CA HIS A 401 -12.19 -3.77 19.19
C HIS A 401 -13.55 -3.27 19.66
N ALA A 402 -13.68 -1.98 20.00
CA ALA A 402 -14.97 -1.38 20.32
C ALA A 402 -15.91 -1.40 19.11
N SER A 403 -15.41 -1.04 17.93
CA SER A 403 -16.18 -1.12 16.68
C SER A 403 -16.54 -2.56 16.31
N ALA A 404 -15.65 -3.54 16.55
CA ALA A 404 -15.94 -4.94 16.32
C ALA A 404 -17.01 -5.48 17.28
N ALA A 405 -17.00 -5.06 18.54
CA ALA A 405 -18.03 -5.39 19.51
C ALA A 405 -19.39 -4.78 19.12
N GLU A 406 -19.41 -3.50 18.73
CA GLU A 406 -20.62 -2.83 18.21
C GLU A 406 -21.13 -3.49 16.92
N ALA A 407 -20.23 -3.90 16.02
CA ALA A 407 -20.59 -4.65 14.81
C ALA A 407 -21.20 -6.02 15.14
N SER A 408 -20.67 -6.73 16.14
CA SER A 408 -21.29 -7.99 16.58
C SER A 408 -22.66 -7.77 17.21
N GLU A 409 -22.85 -6.72 18.01
CA GLU A 409 -24.14 -6.40 18.63
C GLU A 409 -25.19 -5.98 17.58
N THR A 410 -24.79 -5.17 16.60
CA THR A 410 -25.67 -4.77 15.49
C THR A 410 -26.01 -5.95 14.57
N LEU A 411 -25.07 -6.89 14.37
CA LEU A 411 -25.34 -8.12 13.64
C LEU A 411 -26.31 -9.03 14.39
N ASP A 412 -26.15 -9.19 15.71
CA ASP A 412 -27.07 -9.94 16.56
C ASP A 412 -28.47 -9.28 16.60
N ALA A 413 -28.55 -7.95 16.47
CA ALA A 413 -29.82 -7.23 16.34
C ALA A 413 -30.47 -7.46 14.98
N LEU A 414 -29.69 -7.37 13.89
CA LEU A 414 -30.18 -7.65 12.54
C LEU A 414 -30.63 -9.11 12.37
N GLU A 415 -29.96 -10.06 13.02
CA GLU A 415 -30.37 -11.46 13.01
C GLU A 415 -31.73 -11.65 13.69
N LYS A 416 -31.98 -10.94 14.82
CA LYS A 416 -33.29 -10.94 15.49
C LYS A 416 -34.36 -10.31 14.61
N ASP A 417 -34.09 -9.16 14.01
CA ASP A 417 -35.03 -8.48 13.10
C ASP A 417 -35.35 -9.34 11.88
N GLN A 418 -34.35 -10.04 11.32
CA GLN A 418 -34.55 -10.99 10.22
C GLN A 418 -35.40 -12.18 10.66
N ALA A 419 -35.16 -12.71 11.87
CA ALA A 419 -35.97 -13.79 12.42
C ALA A 419 -37.42 -13.34 12.67
N GLU A 420 -37.65 -12.12 13.15
CA GLU A 420 -38.99 -11.54 13.32
C GLU A 420 -39.69 -11.33 11.97
N MET A 421 -39.01 -10.71 11.01
CA MET A 421 -39.55 -10.51 9.65
C MET A 421 -39.89 -11.84 8.98
N SER A 422 -39.09 -12.89 9.18
CA SER A 422 -39.39 -14.22 8.65
C SER A 422 -40.68 -14.81 9.25
N LYS A 423 -40.90 -14.63 10.57
CA LYS A 423 -42.14 -15.04 11.25
C LYS A 423 -43.33 -14.21 10.78
N GLU A 424 -43.15 -12.91 10.58
CA GLU A 424 -44.20 -12.06 10.03
C GLU A 424 -44.58 -12.52 8.63
N ILE A 425 -43.60 -12.79 7.74
CA ILE A 425 -43.87 -13.31 6.39
C ILE A 425 -44.63 -14.64 6.44
N GLU A 426 -44.30 -15.53 7.37
CA GLU A 426 -45.06 -16.77 7.59
C GLU A 426 -46.51 -16.48 8.02
N GLN A 427 -46.72 -15.54 8.95
CA GLN A 427 -48.07 -15.10 9.35
C GLN A 427 -48.85 -14.46 8.18
N TRP A 428 -48.19 -13.65 7.34
CA TRP A 428 -48.81 -13.07 6.14
C TRP A 428 -49.18 -14.14 5.12
N ARG A 429 -48.35 -15.19 4.96
CA ARG A 429 -48.65 -16.34 4.09
C ARG A 429 -49.83 -17.14 4.61
N GLU A 430 -49.88 -17.41 5.90
CA GLU A 430 -51.03 -18.10 6.51
C GLU A 430 -52.30 -17.25 6.39
N GLY A 431 -52.23 -15.96 6.69
CA GLY A 431 -53.32 -15.02 6.52
C GLY A 431 -53.82 -14.95 5.07
N LEU A 432 -52.92 -14.94 4.09
CA LEU A 432 -53.26 -14.99 2.67
C LEU A 432 -53.94 -16.30 2.28
N ASN A 433 -53.48 -17.44 2.81
CA ASN A 433 -54.11 -18.74 2.56
C ASN A 433 -55.53 -18.81 3.14
N ILE A 434 -55.73 -18.26 4.35
CA ILE A 434 -57.07 -18.14 4.96
C ILE A 434 -57.97 -17.23 4.11
N VAL A 435 -57.45 -16.11 3.62
CA VAL A 435 -58.20 -15.21 2.74
C VAL A 435 -58.52 -15.91 1.42
N GLU A 436 -57.58 -16.62 0.82
CA GLU A 436 -57.80 -17.38 -0.42
C GLU A 436 -58.87 -18.47 -0.23
N GLN A 437 -58.83 -19.21 0.88
CA GLN A 437 -59.86 -20.19 1.21
C GLN A 437 -61.23 -19.52 1.39
N LYS A 438 -61.32 -18.42 2.14
CA LYS A 438 -62.57 -17.67 2.31
C LYS A 438 -63.09 -17.11 0.98
N VAL A 439 -62.22 -16.65 0.10
CA VAL A 439 -62.59 -16.19 -1.25
C VAL A 439 -63.16 -17.36 -2.06
N ARG A 440 -62.53 -18.54 -2.05
CA ARG A 440 -63.08 -19.74 -2.72
C ARG A 440 -64.44 -20.16 -2.13
N GLU A 441 -64.58 -20.16 -0.81
CA GLU A 441 -65.85 -20.45 -0.14
C GLU A 441 -66.93 -19.43 -0.50
N SER A 442 -66.56 -18.15 -0.59
CA SER A 442 -67.46 -17.07 -1.02
C SER A 442 -67.84 -17.19 -2.50
N GLU A 443 -66.91 -17.60 -3.36
CA GLU A 443 -67.16 -17.82 -4.79
C GLU A 443 -68.12 -19.00 -5.00
N ILE A 444 -67.94 -20.10 -4.26
CA ILE A 444 -68.86 -21.24 -4.28
C ILE A 444 -70.25 -20.82 -3.78
N SER A 445 -70.31 -20.05 -2.69
CA SER A 445 -71.57 -19.55 -2.15
C SER A 445 -72.27 -18.59 -3.11
N MET A 446 -71.50 -17.71 -3.78
CA MET A 446 -72.01 -16.78 -4.78
C MET A 446 -72.47 -17.50 -6.05
N LYS A 447 -71.76 -18.55 -6.49
CA LYS A 447 -72.19 -19.44 -7.59
C LYS A 447 -73.51 -20.14 -7.25
N LYS A 448 -73.64 -20.71 -6.04
CA LYS A 448 -74.90 -21.29 -5.57
C LYS A 448 -76.02 -20.24 -5.52
N ASN A 449 -75.74 -19.05 -4.98
CA ASN A 449 -76.73 -17.97 -4.94
C ASN A 449 -77.17 -17.54 -6.36
N ILE A 450 -76.24 -17.44 -7.31
CA ILE A 450 -76.55 -17.18 -8.73
C ILE A 450 -77.39 -18.31 -9.33
N GLU A 451 -77.10 -19.57 -9.00
CA GLU A 451 -77.87 -20.72 -9.48
C GLU A 451 -79.31 -20.73 -8.90
N TYR A 452 -79.50 -20.29 -7.65
CA TYR A 452 -80.82 -20.15 -7.05
C TYR A 452 -81.59 -18.92 -7.54
N VAL A 453 -80.92 -17.77 -7.64
CA VAL A 453 -81.56 -16.49 -8.00
C VAL A 453 -81.72 -16.34 -9.51
N GLY A 454 -80.82 -16.91 -10.32
CA GLY A 454 -80.85 -16.84 -11.78
C GLY A 454 -82.18 -17.28 -12.39
N PRO A 455 -82.70 -18.48 -12.06
CA PRO A 455 -84.01 -18.93 -12.53
C PRO A 455 -85.16 -18.04 -12.07
N TRP A 456 -85.07 -17.47 -10.86
CA TRP A 456 -86.09 -16.53 -10.37
C TRP A 456 -86.08 -15.21 -11.12
N VAL A 457 -84.89 -14.70 -11.45
CA VAL A 457 -84.72 -13.49 -12.26
C VAL A 457 -85.15 -13.74 -13.71
N GLU A 458 -84.77 -14.86 -14.33
CA GLU A 458 -85.25 -15.23 -15.67
C GLU A 458 -86.78 -15.41 -15.71
N ALA A 459 -87.37 -16.00 -14.67
CA ALA A 459 -88.82 -16.12 -14.57
C ALA A 459 -89.51 -14.76 -14.39
N LEU A 460 -88.88 -13.83 -13.68
CA LEU A 460 -89.36 -12.46 -13.55
C LEU A 460 -89.21 -11.69 -14.87
N GLU A 461 -88.08 -11.84 -15.56
CA GLU A 461 -87.80 -11.25 -16.87
C GLU A 461 -88.82 -11.73 -17.91
N LYS A 462 -89.09 -13.04 -18.00
CA LYS A 462 -90.15 -13.61 -18.86
C LYS A 462 -91.57 -13.14 -18.55
N ARG A 463 -91.78 -12.56 -17.37
CA ARG A 463 -93.09 -12.07 -16.93
C ARG A 463 -93.23 -10.56 -17.09
N ILE A 464 -92.12 -9.84 -17.27
CA ILE A 464 -92.06 -8.38 -17.42
C ILE A 464 -91.79 -7.99 -18.87
N GLY A 465 -90.94 -8.74 -19.59
CA GLY A 465 -90.86 -8.73 -21.05
C GLY A 465 -91.93 -9.63 -21.65
#